data_AF-A0A809SEL5-F1
#
_entry.id   AF-A0A809SEL5-F1
#
_cell.length_a   1.000
_cell.length_b   1.000
_cell.length_c   1.000
_cell.angle_alpha   90.00
_cell.angle_beta   90.00
_cell.angle_gamma   90.00
#
_symmetry.space_group_name_H-M   'P 1'
#
loop_
_entity.id
_entity.type
_entity.pdbx_description
1 polymer ?
#
loop_
_entity_poly.entity_id
_entity_poly.type
_entity_poly.pdbx_seq_one_letter_code
_entity_poly.pdbx_strand_id
1 'polypeptide(L)'
;MKKILYKVKNNNIWKEISLFPKWTIKNMVLVGILIAISVSFTIVVAQIVPIVNLPTYKFSFIGLPVKITGFIFGPIIGIFVGIVSDFLSLLFIPPAGYNLVYTLATAVNGLIAGLFGMYFNQIIKTAFSKDFRIQRIGQKINLYIIKYKILKSNNQYSKMNKIANKIISLNNKKKYINDLTTYNTLSNIYLFVGLLLLVIVISTISWFIMIAPEYAIQDGLIRNRYALIGLMCSGTVMMMCFLVYSRFRFKTETYLKLVPIVVFCSFLELVNIPILSFADLISLGNGQTKDIFVWISQHVLSGPIKIWFNTFVIFYTYSIVSKLINKNNKLSY
;
A
#
# COMPACT_ATOMS: atom_id res chain seq x y z
N MET A 1 -19.38 -5.11 36.66
CA MET A 1 -19.05 -5.65 35.31
C MET A 1 -18.83 -4.58 34.24
N LYS A 2 -19.66 -3.53 34.11
CA LYS A 2 -19.52 -2.50 33.05
C LYS A 2 -18.23 -1.66 33.09
N LYS A 3 -17.73 -1.22 34.26
CA LYS A 3 -16.50 -0.39 34.38
C LYS A 3 -15.21 -1.09 33.90
N ILE A 4 -15.12 -2.42 34.03
CA ILE A 4 -13.94 -3.19 33.61
C ILE A 4 -13.99 -3.49 32.10
N LEU A 5 -15.18 -3.78 31.56
CA LEU A 5 -15.42 -3.89 30.11
C LEU A 5 -15.14 -2.55 29.40
N TYR A 6 -15.49 -1.42 30.01
CA TYR A 6 -15.17 -0.09 29.48
C TYR A 6 -13.66 0.19 29.45
N LYS A 7 -12.92 -0.24 30.49
CA LYS A 7 -11.46 -0.09 30.56
C LYS A 7 -10.71 -0.99 29.54
N VAL A 8 -11.31 -2.12 29.15
CA VAL A 8 -10.78 -3.00 28.10
C VAL A 8 -11.11 -2.49 26.68
N LYS A 9 -12.26 -1.80 26.50
CA LYS A 9 -12.62 -1.15 25.23
C LYS A 9 -11.80 0.12 24.95
N ASN A 10 -11.12 0.69 25.95
CA ASN A 10 -10.36 1.93 25.83
C ASN A 10 -8.86 1.75 25.51
N ASN A 11 -8.41 0.57 25.08
CA ASN A 11 -7.04 0.41 24.58
C ASN A 11 -6.95 0.95 23.15
N ASN A 12 -6.23 2.06 23.01
CA ASN A 12 -6.03 2.95 21.86
C ASN A 12 -5.61 2.33 20.51
N ILE A 13 -5.53 1.00 20.39
CA ILE A 13 -4.99 0.30 19.23
C ILE A 13 -5.89 0.43 17.99
N TRP A 14 -7.20 0.49 18.18
CA TRP A 14 -8.17 0.61 17.08
C TRP A 14 -8.56 2.06 16.75
N LYS A 15 -8.19 3.03 17.60
CA LYS A 15 -8.42 4.47 17.35
C LYS A 15 -7.46 5.06 16.31
N GLU A 16 -6.39 4.35 15.97
CA GLU A 16 -5.37 4.78 15.00
C GLU A 16 -5.66 4.33 13.56
N ILE A 17 -6.67 3.47 13.36
CA ILE A 17 -7.14 3.11 12.01
C ILE A 17 -8.13 4.18 11.59
N SER A 18 -7.61 5.31 11.11
CA SER A 18 -8.45 6.38 10.59
C SER A 18 -8.06 6.71 9.16
N LEU A 19 -9.07 6.75 8.28
CA LEU A 19 -8.95 7.34 6.94
C LEU A 19 -8.49 8.82 7.02
N PHE A 20 -8.80 9.46 8.16
CA PHE A 20 -8.39 10.80 8.55
C PHE A 20 -7.33 10.73 9.67
N PRO A 21 -6.04 10.69 9.36
CA PRO A 21 -5.02 10.81 10.38
C PRO A 21 -5.11 12.19 11.04
N LYS A 22 -4.71 12.27 12.31
CA LYS A 22 -4.69 13.56 13.03
C LYS A 22 -3.69 14.50 12.36
N TRP A 23 -4.17 15.65 11.90
CA TRP A 23 -3.35 16.73 11.35
C TRP A 23 -2.61 17.44 12.48
N THR A 24 -1.38 17.01 12.75
CA THR A 24 -0.46 17.75 13.61
C THR A 24 0.30 18.78 12.77
N ILE A 25 0.72 19.90 13.38
CA ILE A 25 1.51 20.94 12.69
C ILE A 25 2.72 20.32 11.97
N LYS A 26 3.41 19.38 12.63
CA LYS A 26 4.52 18.62 12.03
C LYS A 26 4.10 17.88 10.75
N ASN A 27 2.96 17.19 10.77
CA ASN A 27 2.46 16.47 9.60
C ASN A 27 2.09 17.45 8.47
N MET A 28 1.52 18.61 8.79
CA MET A 28 1.23 19.65 7.79
C MET A 28 2.50 20.16 7.11
N VAL A 29 3.53 20.46 7.90
CA VAL A 29 4.83 20.93 7.38
C VAL A 29 5.49 19.87 6.50
N LEU A 30 5.49 18.60 6.93
CA LEU A 30 6.06 17.50 6.13
C LEU A 30 5.29 17.28 4.82
N VAL A 31 3.96 17.38 4.84
CA VAL A 31 3.13 17.33 3.64
C VAL A 31 3.45 18.49 2.71
N GLY A 32 3.61 19.71 3.22
CA GLY A 32 4.02 20.88 2.43
C GLY A 32 5.38 20.70 1.77
N ILE A 33 6.37 20.17 2.50
CA ILE A 33 7.69 19.85 1.96
C ILE A 33 7.58 18.80 0.83
N LEU A 34 6.75 17.77 1.00
CA LEU A 34 6.56 16.74 -0.02
C LEU A 34 5.85 17.26 -1.27
N ILE A 35 4.90 18.18 -1.12
CA ILE A 35 4.29 18.90 -2.26
C ILE A 35 5.37 19.69 -3.01
N ALA A 36 6.18 20.48 -2.29
CA ALA A 36 7.25 21.28 -2.90
C ALA A 36 8.27 20.39 -3.64
N ILE A 37 8.67 19.26 -3.04
CA ILE A 37 9.55 18.28 -3.70
C ILE A 37 8.88 17.70 -4.94
N SER A 38 7.59 17.37 -4.88
CA SER A 38 6.85 16.84 -6.04
C SER A 38 6.83 17.82 -7.22
N VAL A 39 6.53 19.08 -6.93
CA VAL A 39 6.48 20.15 -7.93
C VAL A 39 7.87 20.43 -8.49
N SER A 40 8.90 20.55 -7.64
CA SER A 40 10.27 20.78 -8.08
C SER A 40 10.80 19.62 -8.94
N PHE A 41 10.55 18.38 -8.52
CA PHE A 41 10.96 17.20 -9.28
C PHE A 41 10.29 17.16 -10.65
N THR A 42 9.01 17.51 -10.72
CA THR A 42 8.27 17.65 -11.97
C THR A 42 8.93 18.66 -12.91
N ILE A 43 9.30 19.82 -12.39
CA ILE A 43 9.88 20.90 -13.20
C ILE A 43 11.25 20.50 -13.75
N VAL A 44 12.13 19.99 -12.88
CA VAL A 44 13.50 19.62 -13.25
C VAL A 44 13.52 18.46 -14.24
N VAL A 45 12.72 17.42 -14.01
CA VAL A 45 12.69 16.25 -14.91
C VAL A 45 12.12 16.62 -16.28
N ALA A 46 11.07 17.44 -16.34
CA ALA A 46 10.50 17.90 -17.60
C ALA A 46 11.47 18.75 -18.43
N GLN A 47 12.39 19.48 -17.79
CA GLN A 47 13.42 20.27 -18.47
C GLN A 47 14.60 19.42 -18.96
N ILE A 48 15.02 18.40 -18.20
CA ILE A 48 16.18 17.57 -18.54
C ILE A 48 15.84 16.50 -19.58
N VAL A 49 14.64 15.93 -19.54
CA VAL A 49 14.23 14.83 -20.42
C VAL A 49 13.02 15.27 -21.25
N PRO A 50 13.22 15.78 -22.48
CA PRO A 50 12.13 16.25 -23.33
C PRO A 50 11.07 15.18 -23.62
N ILE A 51 11.46 13.90 -23.61
CA ILE A 51 10.56 12.74 -23.76
C ILE A 51 9.54 12.63 -22.62
N VAL A 52 9.83 13.19 -21.43
CA VAL A 52 8.91 13.22 -20.29
C VAL A 52 7.78 14.22 -20.51
N ASN A 53 7.84 15.08 -21.53
CA ASN A 53 6.70 15.88 -21.95
C ASN A 53 5.58 15.05 -22.60
N LEU A 54 5.85 13.80 -22.99
CA LEU A 54 4.80 12.85 -23.34
C LEU A 54 4.05 12.43 -22.06
N PRO A 55 2.72 12.63 -21.99
CA PRO A 55 1.94 12.45 -20.77
C PRO A 55 2.20 11.08 -20.12
N THR A 56 2.16 10.00 -20.91
CA THR A 56 2.44 8.62 -20.50
C THR A 56 3.71 8.42 -19.64
N TYR A 57 4.83 9.06 -20.01
CA TYR A 57 6.11 8.90 -19.31
C TYR A 57 6.25 9.89 -18.14
N LYS A 58 5.59 11.04 -18.26
CA LYS A 58 5.41 12.06 -17.21
C LYS A 58 4.85 11.47 -15.91
N PHE A 59 3.82 10.64 -15.98
CA PHE A 59 3.12 10.13 -14.78
C PHE A 59 3.92 9.16 -13.91
N SER A 60 4.84 8.38 -14.49
CA SER A 60 5.58 7.40 -13.70
C SER A 60 6.57 8.06 -12.74
N PHE A 61 7.15 9.21 -13.13
CA PHE A 61 8.14 9.96 -12.35
C PHE A 61 7.52 11.04 -11.45
N ILE A 62 6.54 11.80 -11.94
CA ILE A 62 5.87 12.86 -11.17
C ILE A 62 5.11 12.30 -9.97
N GLY A 63 4.47 11.15 -10.14
CA GLY A 63 3.63 10.56 -9.09
C GLY A 63 4.42 9.99 -7.91
N LEU A 64 5.76 9.96 -7.92
CA LEU A 64 6.54 9.27 -6.89
C LEU A 64 6.41 9.93 -5.49
N PRO A 65 6.62 11.25 -5.32
CA PRO A 65 6.45 11.87 -4.01
C PRO A 65 4.99 11.82 -3.55
N VAL A 66 4.03 11.92 -4.48
CA VAL A 66 2.59 11.75 -4.20
C VAL A 66 2.29 10.36 -3.64
N LYS A 67 2.79 9.29 -4.30
CA LYS A 67 2.62 7.89 -3.85
C LYS A 67 3.22 7.69 -2.45
N ILE A 68 4.41 8.25 -2.19
CA ILE A 68 5.07 8.15 -0.88
C ILE A 68 4.27 8.88 0.20
N THR A 69 3.78 10.07 -0.13
CA THR A 69 2.97 10.87 0.79
C THR A 69 1.68 10.12 1.14
N GLY A 70 0.98 9.57 0.14
CA GLY A 70 -0.17 8.71 0.37
C GLY A 70 0.19 7.51 1.24
N PHE A 71 1.25 6.79 0.91
CA PHE A 71 1.67 5.59 1.66
C PHE A 71 2.01 5.86 3.13
N ILE A 72 2.58 7.03 3.45
CA ILE A 72 2.98 7.41 4.82
C ILE A 72 1.81 8.05 5.58
N PHE A 73 1.12 8.99 4.96
CA PHE A 73 0.13 9.85 5.61
C PHE A 73 -1.32 9.42 5.34
N GLY A 74 -1.55 8.36 4.57
CA GLY A 74 -2.87 7.81 4.31
C GLY A 74 -3.54 8.31 3.02
N PRO A 75 -4.68 7.70 2.65
CA PRO A 75 -5.28 7.85 1.32
C PRO A 75 -5.78 9.27 1.03
N ILE A 76 -6.43 9.92 2.00
CA ILE A 76 -7.02 11.25 1.81
C ILE A 76 -5.94 12.31 1.61
N ILE A 77 -4.87 12.23 2.39
CA ILE A 77 -3.71 13.13 2.23
C ILE A 77 -3.02 12.86 0.89
N GLY A 78 -2.94 11.60 0.47
CA GLY A 78 -2.46 11.22 -0.87
C GLY A 78 -3.27 11.88 -2.01
N ILE A 79 -4.61 11.83 -1.94
CA ILE A 79 -5.50 12.50 -2.90
C ILE A 79 -5.22 14.01 -2.92
N PHE A 80 -5.22 14.64 -1.75
CA PHE A 80 -5.02 16.08 -1.62
C PHE A 80 -3.67 16.52 -2.21
N VAL A 81 -2.59 15.83 -1.86
CA VAL A 81 -1.25 16.10 -2.41
C VAL A 81 -1.18 15.86 -3.91
N GLY A 82 -1.82 14.81 -4.42
CA GLY A 82 -1.89 14.54 -5.86
C GLY A 82 -2.53 15.71 -6.62
N ILE A 83 -3.71 16.13 -6.17
CA ILE A 83 -4.45 17.26 -6.77
C ILE A 83 -3.62 18.54 -6.71
N VAL A 84 -3.15 18.92 -5.51
CA VAL A 84 -2.43 20.20 -5.31
C VAL A 84 -1.10 20.21 -6.06
N SER A 85 -0.34 19.11 -6.03
CA SER A 85 0.96 19.05 -6.73
C SER A 85 0.80 19.15 -8.24
N ASP A 86 -0.24 18.53 -8.80
CA ASP A 86 -0.51 18.59 -10.23
C ASP A 86 -0.91 20.03 -10.61
N PHE A 87 -1.89 20.64 -9.92
CA PHE A 87 -2.29 22.03 -10.14
C PHE A 87 -1.13 23.03 -10.06
N LEU A 88 -0.26 22.88 -9.04
CA LEU A 88 0.92 23.74 -8.91
C LEU A 88 1.91 23.50 -10.05
N SER A 89 2.11 22.24 -10.47
CA SER A 89 3.03 21.93 -11.58
C SER A 89 2.55 22.50 -12.92
N LEU A 90 1.23 22.55 -13.15
CA LEU A 90 0.63 23.13 -14.36
C LEU A 90 0.90 24.64 -14.47
N LEU A 91 1.02 25.34 -13.34
CA LEU A 91 1.32 26.76 -13.32
C LEU A 91 2.72 27.05 -13.88
N PHE A 92 3.68 26.17 -13.64
CA PHE A 92 5.07 26.33 -14.10
C PHE A 92 5.33 25.70 -15.46
N ILE A 93 4.70 24.54 -15.74
CA ILE A 93 4.86 23.81 -17.01
C ILE A 93 3.49 23.40 -17.52
N PRO A 94 2.78 24.29 -18.23
CA PRO A 94 1.51 23.95 -18.84
C PRO A 94 1.75 22.90 -19.95
N PRO A 95 1.16 21.70 -19.85
CA PRO A 95 1.30 20.70 -20.91
C PRO A 95 0.48 21.11 -22.14
N ALA A 96 0.99 20.80 -23.33
CA ALA A 96 0.23 20.92 -24.56
C ALA A 96 -0.92 19.88 -24.52
N GLY A 97 -2.14 20.31 -24.18
CA GLY A 97 -3.32 19.43 -24.06
C GLY A 97 -3.62 18.96 -22.63
N TYR A 98 -3.64 19.88 -21.66
CA TYR A 98 -4.10 19.56 -20.30
C TYR A 98 -5.54 19.02 -20.29
N ASN A 99 -5.76 17.97 -19.50
CA ASN A 99 -7.07 17.40 -19.22
C ASN A 99 -7.18 17.08 -17.73
N LEU A 100 -8.34 17.35 -17.13
CA LEU A 100 -8.67 17.02 -15.73
C LEU A 100 -8.46 15.53 -15.40
N VAL A 101 -8.55 14.64 -16.40
CA VAL A 101 -8.28 13.20 -16.25
C VAL A 101 -6.86 12.94 -15.72
N TYR A 102 -5.88 13.77 -16.10
CA TYR A 102 -4.50 13.66 -15.64
C TYR A 102 -4.34 13.99 -14.15
N THR A 103 -5.01 15.03 -13.67
CA THR A 103 -5.07 15.36 -12.25
C THR A 103 -5.79 14.28 -11.44
N LEU A 104 -6.82 13.67 -12.04
CA LEU A 104 -7.51 12.54 -11.44
C LEU A 104 -6.57 11.33 -11.35
N ALA A 105 -5.73 11.08 -12.36
CA ALA A 105 -4.71 10.03 -12.33
C ALA A 105 -3.70 10.25 -11.19
N THR A 106 -3.20 11.47 -10.98
CA THR A 106 -2.26 11.76 -9.87
C THR A 106 -2.93 11.62 -8.50
N ALA A 107 -4.19 12.04 -8.37
CA ALA A 107 -4.98 11.86 -7.16
C ALA A 107 -5.20 10.37 -6.82
N VAL A 108 -5.54 9.55 -7.83
CA VAL A 108 -5.73 8.10 -7.69
C VAL A 108 -4.42 7.40 -7.31
N ASN A 109 -3.28 7.86 -7.84
CA ASN A 109 -1.97 7.35 -7.44
C ASN A 109 -1.71 7.54 -5.93
N GLY A 110 -2.03 8.72 -5.38
CA GLY A 110 -1.93 9.00 -3.96
C GLY A 110 -2.92 8.20 -3.11
N LEU A 111 -4.16 8.06 -3.59
CA LEU A 111 -5.22 7.27 -2.96
C LEU A 111 -4.79 5.81 -2.78
N ILE A 112 -4.42 5.14 -3.86
CA ILE A 112 -4.09 3.72 -3.86
C ILE A 112 -2.89 3.46 -2.96
N ALA A 113 -1.82 4.24 -3.09
CA ALA A 113 -0.65 4.10 -2.24
C ALA A 113 -1.02 4.25 -0.75
N GLY A 114 -1.91 5.18 -0.42
CA GLY A 114 -2.39 5.36 0.96
C GLY A 114 -3.29 4.25 1.48
N LEU A 115 -4.14 3.65 0.64
CA LEU A 115 -4.93 2.47 1.03
C LEU A 115 -4.03 1.29 1.39
N PHE A 116 -3.00 1.02 0.59
CA PHE A 116 -2.05 -0.05 0.88
C PHE A 116 -1.15 0.26 2.08
N GLY A 117 -0.73 1.51 2.25
CA GLY A 117 -0.03 1.97 3.44
C GLY A 117 -0.85 1.74 4.71
N MET A 118 -2.12 2.14 4.70
CA MET A 118 -3.07 1.90 5.79
C MET A 118 -3.28 0.41 6.04
N TYR A 119 -3.58 -0.38 5.00
CA TYR A 119 -3.87 -1.80 5.12
C TYR A 119 -2.69 -2.60 5.71
N PHE A 120 -1.48 -2.42 5.17
CA PHE A 120 -0.32 -3.15 5.68
C PHE A 120 0.19 -2.58 7.00
N ASN A 121 0.45 -1.27 7.07
CA ASN A 121 1.14 -0.67 8.22
C ASN A 121 0.25 -0.48 9.44
N GLN A 122 -1.06 -0.30 9.26
CA GLN A 122 -2.00 -0.14 10.37
C GLN A 122 -2.76 -1.45 10.62
N ILE A 123 -3.43 -2.03 9.62
CA ILE A 123 -4.33 -3.17 9.88
C ILE A 123 -3.55 -4.46 10.13
N ILE A 124 -2.75 -4.92 9.16
CA ILE A 124 -2.04 -6.20 9.26
C ILE A 124 -1.00 -6.15 10.38
N LYS A 125 -0.16 -5.11 10.40
CA LYS A 125 0.87 -4.95 11.42
C LYS A 125 0.28 -5.00 12.83
N THR A 126 -0.84 -4.32 13.06
CA THR A 126 -1.50 -4.27 14.36
C THR A 126 -2.18 -5.58 14.71
N ALA A 127 -2.98 -6.14 13.78
CA ALA A 127 -3.71 -7.38 14.00
C ALA A 127 -2.80 -8.57 14.32
N PHE A 128 -1.59 -8.57 13.74
CA PHE A 128 -0.60 -9.63 13.95
C PHE A 128 0.60 -9.20 14.78
N SER A 129 0.53 -8.02 15.41
CA SER A 129 1.56 -7.55 16.34
C SER A 129 1.70 -8.47 17.54
N LYS A 130 2.92 -8.49 18.09
CA LYS A 130 3.22 -9.15 19.36
C LYS A 130 2.31 -8.62 20.48
N ASP A 131 2.15 -7.31 20.56
CA ASP A 131 1.38 -6.64 21.61
C ASP A 131 -0.09 -7.04 21.58
N PHE A 132 -0.71 -7.10 20.40
CA PHE A 132 -2.10 -7.54 20.27
C PHE A 132 -2.29 -8.99 20.73
N ARG A 133 -1.37 -9.90 20.38
CA ARG A 133 -1.41 -11.30 20.85
C ARG A 133 -1.27 -11.39 22.37
N ILE A 134 -0.35 -10.63 22.96
CA ILE A 134 -0.15 -10.56 24.41
C ILE A 134 -1.41 -10.03 25.12
N GLN A 135 -2.02 -8.98 24.59
CA GLN A 135 -3.25 -8.39 25.15
C GLN A 135 -4.43 -9.37 25.08
N ARG A 136 -4.64 -10.04 23.95
CA ARG A 136 -5.68 -11.07 23.80
C ARG A 136 -5.51 -12.21 24.78
N ILE A 137 -4.27 -12.66 25.04
CA ILE A 137 -3.99 -13.67 26.06
C ILE A 137 -4.26 -13.12 27.47
N GLY A 138 -3.84 -11.89 27.76
CA GLY A 138 -4.12 -11.21 29.03
C GLY A 138 -5.61 -11.10 29.34
N GLN A 139 -6.43 -10.76 28.34
CA GLN A 139 -7.89 -10.74 28.48
C GLN A 139 -8.46 -12.12 28.82
N LYS A 140 -7.99 -13.19 28.16
CA LYS A 140 -8.39 -14.57 28.50
C LYS A 140 -7.99 -14.95 29.93
N ILE A 141 -6.78 -14.60 30.34
CA ILE A 141 -6.31 -14.82 31.72
C ILE A 141 -7.24 -14.12 32.71
N ASN A 142 -7.60 -12.85 32.48
CA ASN A 142 -8.52 -12.11 33.35
C ASN A 142 -9.90 -12.78 33.46
N LEU A 143 -10.44 -13.30 32.35
CA LEU A 143 -11.71 -14.05 32.37
C LEU A 143 -11.61 -15.33 33.20
N TYR A 144 -10.51 -16.09 33.07
CA TYR A 144 -10.30 -17.29 33.87
C TYR A 144 -10.05 -16.98 35.35
N ILE A 145 -9.40 -15.86 35.68
CA ILE A 145 -9.24 -15.39 37.06
C ILE A 145 -10.61 -15.11 37.70
N ILE A 146 -11.53 -14.46 36.97
CA ILE A 146 -12.91 -14.24 37.46
C ILE A 146 -13.61 -15.57 37.70
N LYS A 147 -13.53 -16.50 36.74
CA LYS A 147 -14.14 -17.83 36.87
C LYS A 147 -13.56 -18.65 38.03
N TYR A 148 -12.25 -18.53 38.26
CA TYR A 148 -11.57 -19.14 39.40
C TYR A 148 -12.10 -18.59 40.73
N LYS A 149 -12.26 -17.27 40.86
CA LYS A 149 -12.80 -16.63 42.07
C LYS A 149 -14.23 -17.11 42.38
N ILE A 150 -15.08 -17.27 41.37
CA ILE A 150 -16.45 -17.80 41.54
C ILE A 150 -16.46 -19.26 41.98
N LEU A 151 -15.58 -20.10 41.43
CA LEU A 151 -15.48 -21.50 41.85
C LEU A 151 -14.94 -21.64 43.28
N LYS A 152 -14.06 -20.72 43.69
CA LYS A 152 -13.54 -20.64 45.05
C LYS A 152 -14.66 -20.32 46.05
N SER A 153 -15.60 -19.42 45.73
CA SER A 153 -16.74 -19.14 46.61
C SER A 153 -17.72 -20.31 46.74
N ASN A 154 -17.80 -21.15 45.69
CA ASN A 154 -18.74 -22.27 45.64
C ASN A 154 -18.11 -23.61 46.12
N ASN A 155 -16.91 -23.59 46.71
CA ASN A 155 -16.18 -24.76 47.22
C ASN A 155 -15.98 -25.93 46.21
N GLN A 156 -15.96 -25.64 44.90
CA GLN A 156 -15.78 -26.65 43.85
C GLN A 156 -14.29 -26.85 43.50
N TYR A 157 -13.54 -27.51 44.39
CA TYR A 157 -12.07 -27.66 44.29
C TYR A 157 -11.56 -28.38 43.03
N SER A 158 -12.27 -29.40 42.53
CA SER A 158 -11.83 -30.14 41.34
C SER A 158 -11.85 -29.29 40.06
N LYS A 159 -12.89 -28.46 39.90
CA LYS A 159 -13.03 -27.52 38.78
C LYS A 159 -12.08 -26.33 38.93
N MET A 160 -11.79 -25.93 40.17
CA MET A 160 -10.83 -24.88 40.49
C MET A 160 -9.42 -25.22 39.98
N ASN A 161 -8.91 -26.43 40.26
CA ASN A 161 -7.59 -26.87 39.81
C ASN A 161 -7.47 -26.89 38.28
N LYS A 162 -8.52 -27.32 37.56
CA LYS A 162 -8.56 -27.26 36.09
C LYS A 162 -8.41 -25.83 35.56
N ILE A 163 -9.03 -24.85 36.21
CA ILE A 163 -8.91 -23.44 35.81
C ILE A 163 -7.53 -22.88 36.16
N ALA A 164 -6.98 -23.21 37.33
CA ALA A 164 -5.64 -22.78 37.73
C ALA A 164 -4.58 -23.24 36.72
N ASN A 165 -4.60 -24.51 36.34
CA ASN A 165 -3.71 -25.06 35.31
C ASN A 165 -3.86 -24.35 33.95
N LYS A 166 -5.09 -23.93 33.61
CA LYS A 166 -5.37 -23.19 32.39
C LYS A 166 -4.84 -21.74 32.45
N ILE A 167 -4.88 -21.11 33.62
CA ILE A 167 -4.26 -19.79 33.84
C ILE A 167 -2.73 -19.90 33.72
N ILE A 168 -2.12 -20.90 34.35
CA ILE A 168 -0.66 -21.12 34.30
C ILE A 168 -0.20 -21.36 32.86
N SER A 169 -0.88 -22.25 32.12
CA SER A 169 -0.52 -22.52 30.72
C SER A 169 -0.65 -21.28 29.82
N LEU A 170 -1.68 -20.45 30.02
CA LEU A 170 -1.83 -19.18 29.31
C LEU A 170 -0.74 -18.16 29.68
N ASN A 171 -0.33 -18.11 30.94
CA ASN A 171 0.73 -17.21 31.40
C ASN A 171 2.09 -17.64 30.84
N ASN A 172 2.39 -18.94 30.83
CA ASN A 172 3.58 -19.50 30.19
C ASN A 172 3.59 -19.18 28.69
N LYS A 173 2.45 -19.34 28.01
CA LYS A 173 2.31 -18.97 26.59
C LYS A 173 2.52 -17.48 26.35
N LYS A 174 2.01 -16.61 27.24
CA LYS A 174 2.23 -15.15 27.17
C LYS A 174 3.72 -14.82 27.31
N LYS A 175 4.41 -15.44 28.28
CA LYS A 175 5.85 -15.25 28.51
C LYS A 175 6.67 -15.73 27.30
N TYR A 176 6.37 -16.91 26.78
CA TYR A 176 7.01 -17.45 25.57
C TYR A 176 6.89 -16.52 24.34
N ILE A 177 5.70 -15.95 24.10
CA ILE A 177 5.50 -14.96 23.03
C ILE A 177 6.24 -13.66 23.33
N ASN A 178 6.43 -13.32 24.60
CA ASN A 178 7.20 -12.13 24.98
C ASN A 178 8.70 -12.30 24.74
N ASP A 179 9.22 -13.51 24.97
CA ASP A 179 10.66 -13.78 24.86
C ASP A 179 11.07 -14.08 23.39
N LEU A 180 10.14 -14.58 22.56
CA LEU A 180 10.38 -14.76 21.13
C LEU A 180 10.23 -13.47 20.32
N THR A 181 11.21 -13.22 19.46
CA THR A 181 11.15 -12.21 18.41
C THR A 181 10.19 -12.64 17.30
N THR A 182 8.87 -12.48 17.52
CA THR A 182 7.79 -12.90 16.59
C THR A 182 7.75 -12.19 15.21
N TYR A 183 8.85 -11.60 14.75
CA TYR A 183 8.95 -10.94 13.44
C TYR A 183 8.76 -11.92 12.27
N ASN A 184 9.21 -13.18 12.41
CA ASN A 184 9.06 -14.18 11.35
C ASN A 184 7.61 -14.51 11.02
N THR A 185 6.73 -14.55 12.02
CA THR A 185 5.30 -14.82 11.77
C THR A 185 4.63 -13.68 11.02
N LEU A 186 4.99 -12.43 11.34
CA LEU A 186 4.47 -11.25 10.65
C LEU A 186 4.96 -11.21 9.19
N SER A 187 6.24 -11.51 8.98
CA SER A 187 6.84 -11.59 7.65
C SER A 187 6.15 -12.63 6.76
N ASN A 188 5.79 -13.79 7.30
CA ASN A 188 5.09 -14.84 6.55
C ASN A 188 3.66 -14.41 6.17
N ILE A 189 2.99 -13.66 7.05
CA ILE A 189 1.66 -13.11 6.76
C ILE A 189 1.73 -12.05 5.67
N TYR A 190 2.74 -11.18 5.72
CA TYR A 190 2.98 -10.19 4.65
C TYR A 190 3.23 -10.89 3.31
N LEU A 191 4.05 -11.94 3.29
CA LEU A 191 4.27 -12.76 2.10
C LEU A 191 2.94 -13.33 1.58
N PHE A 192 2.16 -14.01 2.43
CA PHE A 192 0.93 -14.67 2.01
C PHE A 192 -0.09 -13.66 1.45
N VAL A 193 -0.32 -12.56 2.17
CA VAL A 193 -1.24 -11.51 1.74
C VAL A 193 -0.74 -10.81 0.46
N GLY A 194 0.57 -10.56 0.36
CA GLY A 194 1.17 -9.96 -0.82
C GLY A 194 1.03 -10.84 -2.06
N LEU A 195 1.29 -12.14 -1.94
CA LEU A 195 1.10 -13.10 -3.03
C LEU A 195 -0.38 -13.17 -3.46
N LEU A 196 -1.30 -13.23 -2.51
CA LEU A 196 -2.74 -13.25 -2.78
C LEU A 196 -3.16 -12.01 -3.58
N LEU A 197 -2.72 -10.82 -3.17
CA LEU A 197 -3.04 -9.57 -3.86
C LEU A 197 -2.43 -9.50 -5.28
N LEU A 198 -1.21 -10.01 -5.48
CA LEU A 198 -0.61 -10.10 -6.82
C LEU A 198 -1.36 -11.08 -7.73
N VAL A 199 -1.82 -12.21 -7.19
CA VAL A 199 -2.66 -13.15 -7.93
C VAL A 199 -3.98 -12.49 -8.36
N ILE A 200 -4.59 -11.67 -7.49
CA ILE A 200 -5.77 -10.89 -7.87
C ILE A 200 -5.44 -9.97 -9.05
N VAL A 201 -4.32 -9.24 -9.01
CA VAL A 201 -3.90 -8.35 -10.11
C VAL A 201 -3.73 -9.12 -11.44
N ILE A 202 -3.05 -10.27 -11.41
CA ILE A 202 -2.87 -11.15 -12.59
C ILE A 202 -4.23 -11.62 -13.12
N SER A 203 -5.11 -12.06 -12.22
CA SER A 203 -6.45 -12.54 -12.57
C SER A 203 -7.29 -11.43 -13.21
N THR A 204 -7.26 -10.22 -12.67
CA THR A 204 -8.01 -9.08 -13.20
C THR A 204 -7.49 -8.63 -14.56
N ILE A 205 -6.18 -8.63 -14.76
CA ILE A 205 -5.56 -8.34 -16.08
C ILE A 205 -6.00 -9.39 -17.11
N SER A 206 -5.85 -10.66 -16.76
CA SER A 206 -6.21 -11.78 -17.64
C SER A 206 -7.70 -11.76 -17.99
N TRP A 207 -8.56 -11.50 -17.00
CA TRP A 207 -10.00 -11.39 -17.19
C TRP A 207 -10.38 -10.23 -18.14
N PHE A 208 -9.78 -9.05 -17.95
CA PHE A 208 -10.03 -7.89 -18.79
C PHE A 208 -9.66 -8.14 -20.27
N ILE A 209 -8.50 -8.75 -20.52
CA ILE A 209 -8.04 -9.06 -21.89
C ILE A 209 -8.90 -10.17 -22.53
N MET A 210 -9.34 -11.16 -21.75
CA MET A 210 -10.18 -12.24 -22.27
C MET A 210 -11.57 -11.77 -22.72
N ILE A 211 -12.12 -10.75 -22.07
CA ILE A 211 -13.40 -10.15 -22.44
C ILE A 211 -13.27 -9.19 -23.63
N ALA A 212 -12.06 -8.70 -23.92
CA ALA A 212 -11.84 -7.77 -25.02
C ALA A 212 -12.23 -8.40 -26.38
N PRO A 213 -12.93 -7.64 -27.24
CA PRO A 213 -13.37 -8.14 -28.54
C PRO A 213 -12.18 -8.29 -29.51
N GLU A 214 -12.28 -9.22 -30.46
CA GLU A 214 -11.14 -9.62 -31.31
C GLU A 214 -10.63 -8.48 -32.21
N TYR A 215 -11.53 -7.64 -32.72
CA TYR A 215 -11.16 -6.48 -33.55
C TYR A 215 -10.22 -5.52 -32.79
N ALA A 216 -10.49 -5.31 -31.50
CA ALA A 216 -9.72 -4.43 -30.65
C ALA A 216 -8.30 -4.96 -30.35
N ILE A 217 -8.11 -6.28 -30.38
CA ILE A 217 -6.81 -6.92 -30.18
C ILE A 217 -6.01 -6.92 -31.49
N GLN A 218 -6.68 -7.11 -32.63
CA GLN A 218 -6.04 -7.12 -33.95
C GLN A 218 -5.49 -5.74 -34.36
N ASP A 219 -6.15 -4.66 -33.92
CA ASP A 219 -5.70 -3.28 -34.14
C ASP A 219 -4.53 -2.88 -33.20
N GLY A 220 -4.25 -3.68 -32.17
CA GLY A 220 -3.17 -3.44 -31.21
C GLY A 220 -1.78 -3.78 -31.75
N LEU A 221 -0.73 -3.33 -31.04
CA LEU A 221 0.67 -3.66 -31.37
C LEU A 221 0.95 -5.16 -31.29
N ILE A 222 0.27 -5.86 -30.37
CA ILE A 222 0.37 -7.31 -30.19
C ILE A 222 -0.93 -7.95 -30.63
N ARG A 223 -0.92 -8.54 -31.82
CA ARG A 223 -2.10 -9.19 -32.43
C ARG A 223 -2.51 -10.49 -31.75
N ASN A 224 -1.62 -11.12 -30.98
CA ASN A 224 -1.90 -12.37 -30.29
C ASN A 224 -2.33 -12.11 -28.84
N ARG A 225 -3.59 -12.44 -28.53
CA ARG A 225 -4.22 -12.31 -27.21
C ARG A 225 -3.40 -12.95 -26.08
N TYR A 226 -2.93 -14.19 -26.27
CA TYR A 226 -2.17 -14.89 -25.24
C TYR A 226 -0.78 -14.29 -25.03
N ALA A 227 -0.15 -13.79 -26.11
CA ALA A 227 1.11 -13.07 -26.00
C ALA A 227 0.94 -11.75 -25.24
N LEU A 228 -0.17 -11.03 -25.46
CA LEU A 228 -0.49 -9.79 -24.74
C LEU A 228 -0.71 -10.06 -23.24
N ILE A 229 -1.45 -11.11 -22.87
CA ILE A 229 -1.61 -11.56 -21.48
C ILE A 229 -0.26 -11.90 -20.85
N GLY A 230 0.55 -12.72 -21.55
CA GLY A 230 1.87 -13.12 -21.07
C GLY A 230 2.77 -11.92 -20.79
N LEU A 231 2.78 -10.93 -21.70
CA LEU A 231 3.57 -9.72 -21.54
C LEU A 231 3.09 -8.88 -20.35
N MET A 232 1.78 -8.64 -20.23
CA MET A 232 1.22 -7.86 -19.12
C MET A 232 1.45 -8.51 -17.75
N CYS A 233 1.31 -9.84 -17.68
CA CYS A 233 1.50 -10.58 -16.44
C CYS A 233 2.97 -10.83 -16.11
N SER A 234 3.90 -10.72 -17.08
CA SER A 234 5.33 -11.00 -16.84
C SER A 234 5.92 -10.17 -15.69
N GLY A 235 5.61 -8.88 -15.64
CA GLY A 235 6.10 -7.98 -14.59
C GLY A 235 5.59 -8.36 -13.20
N THR A 236 4.29 -8.65 -13.08
CA THR A 236 3.67 -9.02 -11.80
C THR A 236 4.07 -10.41 -11.34
N VAL A 237 4.26 -11.37 -12.26
CA VAL A 237 4.82 -12.70 -11.97
C VAL A 237 6.26 -12.58 -11.47
N MET A 238 7.08 -11.74 -12.11
CA MET A 238 8.44 -11.49 -11.67
C MET A 238 8.47 -10.87 -10.26
N MET A 239 7.53 -9.96 -9.95
CA MET A 239 7.35 -9.42 -8.59
C MET A 239 6.94 -10.48 -7.58
N MET A 240 6.11 -11.44 -7.99
CA MET A 240 5.71 -12.57 -7.14
C MET A 240 6.94 -13.42 -6.75
N CYS A 241 7.77 -13.78 -7.73
CA CYS A 241 9.05 -14.46 -7.50
C CYS A 241 9.99 -13.64 -6.61
N PHE A 242 10.06 -12.32 -6.84
CA PHE A 242 10.86 -11.41 -6.03
C PHE A 242 10.41 -11.36 -4.57
N LEU A 243 9.10 -11.37 -4.28
CA LEU A 243 8.58 -11.40 -2.91
C LEU A 243 8.92 -12.69 -2.17
N VAL A 244 8.93 -13.83 -2.87
CA VAL A 244 9.35 -15.11 -2.31
C VAL A 244 10.85 -15.11 -2.05
N TYR A 245 11.65 -14.69 -3.02
CA TYR A 245 13.11 -14.63 -2.87
C TYR A 245 13.54 -13.67 -1.74
N SER A 246 12.97 -12.46 -1.72
CA SER A 246 13.29 -11.43 -0.72
C SER A 246 12.93 -11.83 0.70
N ARG A 247 11.97 -12.75 0.90
CA ARG A 247 11.62 -13.29 2.22
C ARG A 247 12.79 -13.99 2.90
N PHE A 248 13.61 -14.68 2.11
CA PHE A 248 14.76 -15.46 2.61
C PHE A 248 16.03 -14.63 2.64
N ARG A 249 16.17 -13.63 1.76
CA ARG A 249 17.41 -12.85 1.64
C ARG A 249 17.47 -11.62 2.54
N PHE A 250 16.34 -10.94 2.76
CA PHE A 250 16.32 -9.64 3.44
C PHE A 250 15.98 -9.73 4.93
N LYS A 251 16.46 -8.73 5.69
CA LYS A 251 16.07 -8.53 7.09
C LYS A 251 14.57 -8.28 7.19
N THR A 252 13.92 -8.81 8.23
CA THR A 252 12.47 -8.73 8.38
C THR A 252 11.94 -7.28 8.38
N GLU A 253 12.66 -6.34 8.98
CA GLU A 253 12.24 -4.92 8.97
C GLU A 253 12.21 -4.32 7.56
N THR A 254 13.20 -4.67 6.73
CA THR A 254 13.27 -4.24 5.34
C THR A 254 12.17 -4.92 4.52
N TYR A 255 11.96 -6.22 4.75
CA TYR A 255 10.93 -6.99 4.08
C TYR A 255 9.52 -6.44 4.34
N LEU A 256 9.19 -6.13 5.61
CA LEU A 256 7.90 -5.57 5.98
C LEU A 256 7.61 -4.20 5.34
N LYS A 257 8.66 -3.44 4.94
CA LYS A 257 8.52 -2.19 4.19
C LYS A 257 8.41 -2.44 2.68
N LEU A 258 9.09 -3.46 2.18
CA LEU A 258 9.17 -3.79 0.76
C LEU A 258 7.87 -4.40 0.23
N VAL A 259 7.27 -5.37 0.94
CA VAL A 259 6.07 -6.07 0.45
C VAL A 259 4.91 -5.12 0.11
N PRO A 260 4.51 -4.18 0.99
CA PRO A 260 3.42 -3.26 0.66
C PRO A 260 3.72 -2.44 -0.59
N ILE A 261 4.99 -2.02 -0.77
CA ILE A 261 5.45 -1.23 -1.91
C ILE A 261 5.31 -2.00 -3.22
N VAL A 262 5.79 -3.24 -3.27
CA VAL A 262 5.66 -4.11 -4.46
C VAL A 262 4.20 -4.31 -4.84
N VAL A 263 3.35 -4.61 -3.85
CA VAL A 263 1.93 -4.90 -4.08
C VAL A 263 1.19 -3.68 -4.60
N PHE A 264 1.37 -2.51 -3.97
CA PHE A 264 0.65 -1.33 -4.45
C PHE A 264 1.19 -0.84 -5.79
N CYS A 265 2.49 -1.00 -6.10
CA CYS A 265 3.01 -0.64 -7.43
C CYS A 265 2.38 -1.47 -8.54
N SER A 266 2.16 -2.77 -8.28
CA SER A 266 1.49 -3.65 -9.22
C SER A 266 0.01 -3.27 -9.40
N PHE A 267 -0.67 -2.90 -8.31
CA PHE A 267 -2.06 -2.46 -8.36
C PHE A 267 -2.23 -1.09 -9.02
N LEU A 268 -1.27 -0.19 -8.80
CA LEU A 268 -1.23 1.13 -9.45
C LEU A 268 -1.14 1.00 -10.96
N GLU A 269 -0.30 0.10 -11.47
CA GLU A 269 -0.18 -0.10 -12.91
C GLU A 269 -1.51 -0.56 -13.52
N LEU A 270 -2.19 -1.51 -12.86
CA LEU A 270 -3.51 -1.97 -13.28
C LEU A 270 -4.53 -0.83 -13.41
N VAL A 271 -4.53 0.10 -12.45
CA VAL A 271 -5.47 1.23 -12.45
C VAL A 271 -5.03 2.34 -13.40
N ASN A 272 -3.73 2.56 -13.54
CA ASN A 272 -3.19 3.64 -14.36
C ASN A 272 -3.31 3.35 -15.87
N ILE A 273 -3.16 2.10 -16.31
CA ILE A 273 -3.27 1.74 -17.73
C ILE A 273 -4.57 2.28 -18.37
N PRO A 274 -5.78 2.00 -17.86
CA PRO A 274 -7.01 2.50 -18.48
C PRO A 274 -7.15 4.02 -18.37
N ILE A 275 -6.79 4.61 -17.22
CA ILE A 275 -6.91 6.06 -16.99
C ILE A 275 -6.00 6.85 -17.95
N LEU A 276 -4.74 6.42 -18.07
CA LEU A 276 -3.76 7.07 -18.94
C LEU A 276 -4.12 6.87 -20.41
N SER A 277 -4.56 5.67 -20.79
CA SER A 277 -4.99 5.41 -22.18
C SER A 277 -6.18 6.28 -22.57
N PHE A 278 -7.12 6.51 -21.65
CA PHE A 278 -8.25 7.41 -21.88
C PHE A 278 -7.81 8.88 -21.95
N ALA A 279 -6.87 9.29 -21.11
CA ALA A 279 -6.33 10.65 -21.13
C ALA A 279 -5.57 10.95 -22.43
N ASP A 280 -4.72 10.02 -22.87
CA ASP A 280 -3.95 10.13 -24.11
C ASP A 280 -4.88 10.14 -25.35
N LEU A 281 -5.95 9.35 -25.35
CA LEU A 281 -6.96 9.36 -26.42
C LEU A 281 -7.62 10.72 -26.58
N ILE A 282 -7.91 11.41 -25.47
CA ILE A 282 -8.56 12.74 -25.50
C ILE A 282 -7.55 13.84 -25.86
N SER A 283 -6.31 13.77 -25.37
CA SER A 283 -5.35 14.85 -25.54
C SER A 283 -4.54 14.76 -26.83
N LEU A 284 -4.18 13.55 -27.27
CA LEU A 284 -3.28 13.31 -28.40
C LEU A 284 -3.95 12.57 -29.56
N GLY A 285 -5.00 11.80 -29.29
CA GLY A 285 -5.74 11.05 -30.30
C GLY A 285 -6.85 11.85 -30.99
N ASN A 286 -7.57 11.19 -31.90
CA ASN A 286 -8.70 11.78 -32.63
C ASN A 286 -10.00 11.83 -31.80
N GLY A 287 -9.95 11.52 -30.50
CA GLY A 287 -11.13 11.41 -29.64
C GLY A 287 -12.04 10.20 -29.93
N GLN A 288 -11.69 9.35 -30.90
CA GLN A 288 -12.48 8.18 -31.27
C GLN A 288 -12.23 7.01 -30.32
N THR A 289 -13.29 6.52 -29.68
CA THR A 289 -13.22 5.42 -28.69
C THR A 289 -12.75 4.08 -29.27
N LYS A 290 -12.72 3.94 -30.60
CA LYS A 290 -12.22 2.75 -31.29
C LYS A 290 -10.70 2.56 -31.11
N ASP A 291 -9.96 3.66 -30.98
CA ASP A 291 -8.49 3.62 -30.90
C ASP A 291 -7.97 3.40 -29.47
N ILE A 292 -8.85 3.33 -28.46
CA ILE A 292 -8.44 3.22 -27.04
C ILE A 292 -7.58 1.98 -26.78
N PHE A 293 -7.81 0.90 -27.53
CA PHE A 293 -7.05 -0.33 -27.40
C PHE A 293 -5.62 -0.22 -27.92
N VAL A 294 -5.37 0.63 -28.91
CA VAL A 294 -4.01 0.93 -29.39
C VAL A 294 -3.22 1.62 -28.27
N TRP A 295 -3.83 2.61 -27.61
CA TRP A 295 -3.23 3.29 -26.46
C TRP A 295 -3.00 2.36 -25.27
N ILE A 296 -3.99 1.51 -24.94
CA ILE A 296 -3.83 0.46 -23.91
C ILE A 296 -2.64 -0.44 -24.27
N SER A 297 -2.55 -0.90 -25.52
CA SER A 297 -1.45 -1.76 -25.97
C SER A 297 -0.07 -1.09 -25.84
N GLN A 298 0.03 0.22 -26.06
CA GLN A 298 1.28 0.97 -25.86
C GLN A 298 1.68 1.05 -24.38
N HIS A 299 0.72 1.36 -23.50
CA HIS A 299 0.96 1.39 -22.05
C HIS A 299 1.38 0.02 -21.52
N VAL A 300 0.74 -1.03 -22.04
CA VAL A 300 1.00 -2.43 -21.70
C VAL A 300 2.43 -2.87 -21.97
N LEU A 301 2.99 -2.49 -23.12
CA LEU A 301 4.37 -2.87 -23.49
C LEU A 301 5.41 -2.39 -22.48
N SER A 302 5.20 -1.20 -21.94
CA SER A 302 6.09 -0.60 -20.94
C SER A 302 5.78 -1.01 -19.49
N GLY A 303 4.63 -1.65 -19.25
CA GLY A 303 4.11 -2.00 -17.93
C GLY A 303 5.10 -2.79 -17.06
N PRO A 304 5.68 -3.92 -17.53
CA PRO A 304 6.62 -4.71 -16.73
C PRO A 304 7.82 -3.92 -16.22
N ILE A 305 8.40 -3.07 -17.08
CA ILE A 305 9.56 -2.23 -16.75
C ILE A 305 9.14 -1.12 -15.77
N LYS A 306 7.99 -0.47 -16.01
CA LYS A 306 7.44 0.57 -15.13
C LYS A 306 7.19 0.07 -13.72
N ILE A 307 6.64 -1.14 -13.55
CA ILE A 307 6.37 -1.73 -12.23
C ILE A 307 7.66 -1.88 -11.43
N TRP A 308 8.73 -2.39 -12.05
CA TRP A 308 10.04 -2.55 -11.42
C TRP A 308 10.69 -1.21 -11.08
N PHE A 309 10.71 -0.29 -12.03
CA PHE A 309 11.25 1.04 -11.84
C PHE A 309 10.55 1.76 -10.67
N ASN A 310 9.22 1.76 -10.66
CA ASN A 310 8.42 2.37 -9.60
C ASN A 310 8.70 1.72 -8.23
N THR A 311 8.80 0.40 -8.17
CA THR A 311 9.08 -0.33 -6.93
C THR A 311 10.43 0.06 -6.35
N PHE A 312 11.49 0.08 -7.17
CA PHE A 312 12.83 0.44 -6.71
C PHE A 312 12.89 1.88 -6.21
N VAL A 313 12.42 2.83 -7.02
CA VAL A 313 12.52 4.25 -6.67
C VAL A 313 11.70 4.55 -5.41
N ILE A 314 10.48 4.04 -5.31
CA ILE A 314 9.65 4.28 -4.13
C ILE A 314 10.27 3.62 -2.89
N PHE A 315 10.81 2.42 -3.01
CA PHE A 315 11.46 1.74 -1.88
C PHE A 315 12.66 2.54 -1.33
N TYR A 316 13.53 3.04 -2.21
CA TYR A 316 14.68 3.85 -1.78
C TYR A 316 14.24 5.17 -1.18
N THR A 317 13.36 5.91 -1.85
CA THR A 317 12.89 7.20 -1.37
C THR A 317 12.13 7.06 -0.05
N TYR A 318 11.26 6.05 0.08
CA TYR A 318 10.59 5.75 1.34
C TYR A 318 11.59 5.43 2.46
N SER A 319 12.64 4.68 2.17
CA SER A 319 13.67 4.34 3.17
C SER A 319 14.43 5.55 3.70
N ILE A 320 14.54 6.62 2.90
CA ILE A 320 15.13 7.90 3.29
C ILE A 320 14.10 8.77 4.04
N VAL A 321 12.95 9.02 3.42
CA VAL A 321 11.89 9.92 3.94
C VAL A 321 11.33 9.40 5.26
N SER A 322 11.04 8.10 5.37
CA SER A 322 10.50 7.51 6.60
C SER A 322 11.46 7.64 7.79
N LYS A 323 12.78 7.65 7.55
CA LYS A 323 13.77 7.89 8.61
C LYS A 323 13.73 9.33 9.08
N LEU A 324 13.63 10.30 8.16
CA LEU A 324 13.54 11.72 8.50
C LEU A 324 12.29 12.03 9.34
N ILE A 325 11.14 11.47 8.95
CA ILE A 325 9.87 11.66 9.66
C ILE A 325 9.94 11.09 11.08
N ASN A 326 10.48 9.86 11.21
CA ASN A 326 10.51 9.14 12.49
C ASN A 326 11.67 9.56 13.41
N LYS A 327 12.77 10.11 12.88
CA LYS A 327 13.90 10.61 13.69
C LYS A 327 13.44 11.70 14.66
N ASN A 328 12.50 12.53 14.25
CA ASN A 328 11.93 13.61 15.07
C ASN A 328 10.72 13.18 15.93
N ASN A 329 10.42 11.88 16.06
CA ASN A 329 9.34 11.45 16.98
C ASN A 329 9.77 11.48 18.45
N LYS A 330 11.07 11.56 18.73
CA LYS A 330 11.62 11.76 20.08
C LYS A 330 11.80 13.24 20.47
N LEU A 331 11.56 14.16 19.53
CA LEU A 331 11.74 15.61 19.70
C LEU A 331 10.39 16.36 19.74
N SER A 332 9.28 15.66 19.97
CA SER A 332 8.00 16.35 20.20
C SER A 332 8.06 17.04 21.55
N TYR A 333 8.21 18.36 21.52
CA TYR A 333 7.85 19.25 22.62
C TYR A 333 6.33 19.26 22.80
#